data_AF-A0A1J0TTB1-F1
#
_entry.id   AF-A0A1J0TTB1-F1
#
_cell.length_a   1.000
_cell.length_b   1.000
_cell.length_c   1.000
_cell.angle_alpha   90.00
_cell.angle_beta   90.00
_cell.angle_gamma   90.00
#
_symmetry.space_group_name_H-M   'P 1'
#
loop_
_entity.id
_entity.type
_entity.pdbx_description
1 polymer ?
#
loop_
_entity_poly.entity_id
_entity_poly.type
_entity_poly.pdbx_seq_one_letter_code
_entity_poly.pdbx_strand_id
1 'polypeptide(L)'
;MQAREMKWRNNPARGTLITVGFDGSENNDWTAIRCETKDGLSFTPRYGPDRRPTIWSPDQWGGEIPRNEVNVAVSEIFDRWQVKRMYCDPQYWTTEIGEWAVEYGEEIVFEWATNRVVQMHAALERFRMDLKNRRITHDGCPITAKHMDNAHKVAARGDRYVLGKPAGAHHRKIDASMATVLAHEAAADTSTSKDGWSDDADTRMFCFG
;
A
#
# COMPACT_ATOMS: atom_id res chain seq x y z
N MET A 1 27.26 -6.33 16.52
CA MET A 1 26.72 -6.71 15.19
C MET A 1 26.88 -5.50 14.29
N GLN A 2 27.57 -5.63 13.15
CA GLN A 2 27.65 -4.54 12.18
C GLN A 2 26.25 -4.35 11.57
N ALA A 3 25.72 -3.12 11.61
CA ALA A 3 24.49 -2.78 10.92
C ALA A 3 24.72 -3.00 9.42
N ARG A 4 24.07 -4.01 8.84
CA ARG A 4 24.11 -4.24 7.40
C ARG A 4 23.48 -3.03 6.73
N GLU A 5 24.25 -2.33 5.90
CA GLU A 5 23.76 -1.18 5.13
C GLU A 5 22.50 -1.58 4.35
N MET A 6 21.37 -0.97 4.67
CA MET A 6 20.09 -1.30 4.06
C MET A 6 19.99 -0.58 2.71
N LYS A 7 20.47 -1.22 1.64
CA LYS A 7 20.37 -0.67 0.29
C LYS A 7 18.92 -0.71 -0.19
N TRP A 8 18.37 0.46 -0.55
CA TRP A 8 17.05 0.54 -1.20
C TRP A 8 17.12 -0.08 -2.61
N ARG A 9 16.47 -1.23 -2.76
CA ARG A 9 16.47 -2.06 -3.98
C ARG A 9 15.63 -1.45 -5.10
N ASN A 10 15.90 -1.85 -6.34
CA ASN A 10 15.07 -1.51 -7.49
C ASN A 10 13.68 -2.15 -7.38
N ASN A 11 12.70 -1.55 -8.05
CA ASN A 11 11.36 -2.13 -8.13
C ASN A 11 11.39 -3.40 -9.00
N PRO A 12 10.43 -4.34 -8.82
CA PRO A 12 10.37 -5.54 -9.64
C PRO A 12 10.16 -5.22 -11.12
N ALA A 13 10.43 -6.21 -11.97
CA ALA A 13 10.30 -6.09 -13.42
C ALA A 13 8.88 -5.68 -13.84
N ARG A 14 8.76 -5.08 -15.02
CA ARG A 14 7.46 -4.81 -15.64
C ARG A 14 6.68 -6.12 -15.81
N GLY A 15 5.36 -6.08 -15.65
CA GLY A 15 4.48 -7.23 -15.76
C GLY A 15 4.46 -8.17 -14.56
N THR A 16 5.29 -7.94 -13.53
CA THR A 16 5.21 -8.70 -12.26
C THR A 16 3.81 -8.56 -11.65
N LEU A 17 3.28 -9.68 -11.15
CA LEU A 17 2.03 -9.72 -10.40
C LEU A 17 2.20 -9.06 -9.03
N ILE A 18 1.36 -8.07 -8.73
CA ILE A 18 1.40 -7.34 -7.46
C ILE A 18 0.02 -7.14 -6.87
N THR A 19 0.00 -6.89 -5.56
CA THR A 19 -1.10 -6.20 -4.88
C THR A 19 -0.65 -4.83 -4.42
N VAL A 20 -1.63 -3.96 -4.16
CA VAL A 20 -1.42 -2.54 -3.84
C VAL A 20 -2.19 -2.21 -2.56
N GLY A 21 -1.55 -1.44 -1.69
CA GLY A 21 -2.18 -0.83 -0.52
C GLY A 21 -2.04 0.69 -0.61
N PHE A 22 -3.15 1.40 -0.45
CA PHE A 22 -3.23 2.85 -0.48
C PHE A 22 -3.75 3.37 0.87
N ASP A 23 -2.97 4.25 1.50
CA ASP A 23 -3.34 4.97 2.71
C ASP A 23 -3.29 6.48 2.42
N GLY A 24 -4.46 7.12 2.45
CA GLY A 24 -4.68 8.48 1.96
C GLY A 24 -4.86 9.51 3.08
N SER A 25 -4.38 10.73 2.84
CA SER A 25 -4.62 11.91 3.69
C SER A 25 -4.88 13.15 2.84
N GLU A 26 -5.27 14.25 3.47
CA GLU A 26 -5.49 15.54 2.81
C GLU A 26 -4.34 16.54 3.04
N ASN A 27 -3.89 16.74 4.29
CA ASN A 27 -2.98 17.85 4.63
C ASN A 27 -2.07 17.65 5.86
N ASN A 28 -2.46 16.85 6.87
CA ASN A 28 -1.64 16.66 8.08
C ASN A 28 -0.78 15.40 8.00
N ASP A 29 -1.39 14.29 7.60
CA ASP A 29 -0.70 13.00 7.47
C ASP A 29 -0.20 12.79 6.05
N TRP A 30 0.63 11.76 5.87
CA TRP A 30 1.21 11.49 4.57
C TRP A 30 0.28 10.59 3.79
N THR A 31 0.33 10.68 2.46
CA THR A 31 -0.31 9.68 1.60
C THR A 31 0.76 8.69 1.14
N ALA A 32 0.44 7.41 1.11
CA ALA A 32 1.37 6.37 0.69
C ALA A 32 0.70 5.28 -0.14
N ILE A 33 1.41 4.84 -1.18
CA ILE A 33 1.14 3.61 -1.90
C ILE A 33 2.30 2.65 -1.66
N ARG A 34 1.97 1.42 -1.27
CA ARG A 34 2.91 0.31 -1.13
C ARG A 34 2.41 -0.88 -1.93
N CYS A 35 3.33 -1.71 -2.38
CA CYS A 35 2.99 -2.90 -3.17
C CYS A 35 3.65 -4.14 -2.60
N GLU A 36 3.04 -5.29 -2.89
CA GLU A 36 3.58 -6.61 -2.55
C GLU A 36 3.50 -7.54 -3.77
N THR A 37 4.59 -8.25 -4.06
CA THR A 37 4.58 -9.29 -5.10
C THR A 37 4.00 -10.60 -4.57
N LYS A 38 3.61 -11.51 -5.46
CA LYS A 38 3.23 -12.90 -5.10
C LYS A 38 4.20 -13.60 -4.14
N ASP A 39 5.51 -13.41 -4.36
CA ASP A 39 6.56 -14.02 -3.54
C ASP A 39 6.86 -13.28 -2.23
N GLY A 40 6.02 -12.30 -1.84
CA GLY A 40 6.13 -11.56 -0.59
C GLY A 40 7.19 -10.46 -0.59
N LEU A 41 7.62 -9.94 -1.74
CA LEU A 41 8.44 -8.72 -1.77
C LEU A 41 7.55 -7.49 -1.56
N SER A 42 7.66 -6.87 -0.39
CA SER A 42 7.03 -5.58 -0.08
C SER A 42 7.93 -4.42 -0.53
N PHE A 43 7.43 -3.53 -1.39
CA PHE A 43 8.23 -2.44 -1.98
C PHE A 43 7.48 -1.11 -2.11
N THR A 44 8.24 -0.01 -2.23
CA THR A 44 7.71 1.34 -2.51
C THR A 44 7.84 1.54 -4.01
N PRO A 45 6.74 1.60 -4.76
CA PRO A 45 6.76 2.04 -6.15
C PRO A 45 7.47 3.39 -6.29
N ARG A 46 8.11 3.58 -7.44
CA ARG A 46 8.65 4.87 -7.84
C ARG A 46 8.04 5.26 -9.17
N TYR A 47 7.60 6.50 -9.27
CA TYR A 47 6.87 7.02 -10.42
C TYR A 47 7.58 8.24 -11.03
N GLY A 48 7.19 8.55 -12.26
CA GLY A 48 7.69 9.69 -13.02
C GLY A 48 9.15 9.56 -13.46
N PRO A 49 9.64 10.53 -14.26
CA PRO A 49 11.01 10.55 -14.76
C PRO A 49 12.05 10.64 -13.62
N ASP A 50 11.70 11.34 -12.53
CA ASP A 50 12.55 11.52 -11.36
C ASP A 50 12.57 10.29 -10.43
N ARG A 51 11.75 9.27 -10.71
CA ARG A 51 11.60 8.06 -9.88
C ARG A 51 11.30 8.39 -8.41
N ARG A 52 10.38 9.34 -8.18
CA ARG A 52 9.94 9.75 -6.84
C ARG A 52 9.24 8.58 -6.14
N PRO A 53 9.43 8.39 -4.81
CA PRO A 53 8.64 7.39 -4.07
C PRO A 53 7.17 7.75 -4.10
N THR A 54 6.29 6.75 -4.14
CA THR A 54 4.84 6.90 -3.94
C THR A 54 4.49 7.12 -2.47
N ILE A 55 5.15 8.10 -1.85
CA ILE A 55 4.95 8.53 -0.48
C ILE A 55 5.05 10.05 -0.48
N TRP A 56 3.95 10.73 -0.18
CA TRP A 56 3.81 12.18 -0.29
C TRP A 56 3.67 12.82 1.08
N SER A 57 4.58 13.75 1.38
CA SER A 57 4.54 14.61 2.55
C SER A 57 3.88 15.94 2.18
N PRO A 58 2.78 16.35 2.83
CA PRO A 58 2.09 17.60 2.48
C PRO A 58 2.99 18.84 2.59
N ASP A 59 3.97 18.83 3.53
CA ASP A 59 4.97 19.89 3.67
C ASP A 59 5.82 20.12 2.41
N GLN A 60 5.98 19.10 1.56
CA GLN A 60 6.70 19.19 0.28
C GLN A 60 5.83 19.71 -0.86
N TRP A 61 4.52 19.88 -0.62
CA TRP A 61 3.51 20.17 -1.63
C TRP A 61 2.59 21.34 -1.22
N GLY A 62 3.10 22.27 -0.41
CA GLY A 62 2.35 23.48 -0.04
C GLY A 62 1.31 23.27 1.05
N GLY A 63 1.39 22.17 1.81
CA GLY A 63 0.51 21.86 2.94
C GLY A 63 -0.63 20.89 2.62
N GLU A 64 -0.76 20.43 1.38
CA GLU A 64 -1.79 19.50 0.93
C GLU A 64 -1.18 18.35 0.11
N ILE A 65 -1.87 17.21 0.06
CA ILE A 65 -1.43 16.08 -0.76
C ILE A 65 -1.71 16.39 -2.24
N PRO A 66 -0.71 16.23 -3.14
CA PRO A 66 -0.86 16.48 -4.57
C PRO A 66 -1.66 15.36 -5.24
N ARG A 67 -2.99 15.46 -5.23
CA ARG A 67 -3.89 14.41 -5.76
C ARG A 67 -3.58 14.01 -7.21
N ASN A 68 -3.18 14.97 -8.04
CA ASN A 68 -2.74 14.71 -9.42
C ASN A 68 -1.50 13.79 -9.49
N GLU A 69 -0.50 14.00 -8.64
CA GLU A 69 0.70 13.14 -8.59
C GLU A 69 0.36 11.73 -8.10
N VAL A 70 -0.59 11.61 -7.16
CA VAL A 70 -1.10 10.32 -6.70
C VAL A 70 -1.78 9.59 -7.86
N ASN A 71 -2.66 10.26 -8.62
CA ASN A 71 -3.31 9.68 -9.80
C ASN A 71 -2.31 9.25 -10.88
N VAL A 72 -1.29 10.06 -11.15
CA VAL A 72 -0.20 9.70 -12.08
C VAL A 72 0.53 8.44 -11.60
N ALA A 73 0.84 8.37 -10.31
CA ALA A 73 1.50 7.20 -9.73
C ALA A 73 0.63 5.94 -9.80
N VAL A 74 -0.68 6.03 -9.54
CA VAL A 74 -1.62 4.91 -9.70
C VAL A 74 -1.62 4.44 -11.15
N SER A 75 -1.79 5.34 -12.11
CA SER A 75 -1.77 5.00 -13.54
C SER A 75 -0.48 4.30 -13.95
N GLU A 76 0.68 4.80 -13.50
CA GLU A 76 1.97 4.17 -13.80
C GLU A 76 2.16 2.81 -13.12
N ILE A 77 1.58 2.60 -11.93
CA ILE A 77 1.56 1.30 -11.25
C ILE A 77 0.78 0.28 -12.09
N PHE A 78 -0.41 0.65 -12.58
CA PHE A 78 -1.26 -0.22 -13.39
C PHE A 78 -0.71 -0.45 -14.81
N ASP A 79 0.00 0.53 -15.40
CA ASP A 79 0.74 0.33 -16.66
C ASP A 79 1.93 -0.61 -16.49
N ARG A 80 2.67 -0.47 -15.39
CA ARG A 80 3.92 -1.18 -15.18
C ARG A 80 3.73 -2.61 -14.69
N TRP A 81 2.73 -2.88 -13.87
CA TRP A 81 2.56 -4.16 -13.20
C TRP A 81 1.15 -4.70 -13.36
N GLN A 82 1.03 -6.02 -13.22
CA GLN A 82 -0.28 -6.67 -13.21
C GLN A 82 -0.84 -6.58 -11.78
N VAL A 83 -1.66 -5.57 -11.54
CA VAL A 83 -2.33 -5.37 -10.24
C VAL A 83 -3.47 -6.38 -10.11
N LYS A 84 -3.34 -7.30 -9.16
CA LYS A 84 -4.37 -8.32 -8.89
C LYS A 84 -5.40 -7.86 -7.87
N ARG A 85 -5.01 -6.92 -6.99
CA ARG A 85 -5.89 -6.30 -6.01
C ARG A 85 -5.26 -5.03 -5.44
N MET A 86 -6.08 -4.02 -5.24
CA MET A 86 -5.73 -2.75 -4.59
C MET A 86 -6.72 -2.48 -3.45
N TYR A 87 -6.22 -2.36 -2.22
CA TYR A 87 -6.99 -1.97 -1.05
C TYR A 87 -6.68 -0.53 -0.67
N CYS A 88 -7.72 0.29 -0.62
CA CYS A 88 -7.63 1.74 -0.40
C CYS A 88 -8.38 2.15 0.86
N ASP A 89 -7.73 2.89 1.77
CA ASP A 89 -8.48 3.58 2.83
C ASP A 89 -9.32 4.72 2.22
N PRO A 90 -10.66 4.69 2.32
CA PRO A 90 -11.53 5.68 1.68
C PRO A 90 -11.51 7.06 2.34
N GLN A 91 -10.91 7.22 3.52
CA GLN A 91 -10.95 8.49 4.24
C GLN A 91 -10.36 9.64 3.39
N TYR A 92 -11.21 10.58 2.96
CA TYR A 92 -10.94 11.71 2.04
C TYR A 92 -10.72 11.38 0.55
N TRP A 93 -10.78 10.11 0.15
CA TRP A 93 -10.39 9.63 -1.18
C TRP A 93 -11.46 8.80 -1.90
N THR A 94 -12.68 8.72 -1.37
CA THR A 94 -13.80 7.96 -1.95
C THR A 94 -14.02 8.23 -3.44
N THR A 95 -13.94 9.50 -3.88
CA THR A 95 -14.16 9.86 -5.29
C THR A 95 -13.09 9.25 -6.20
N GLU A 96 -11.81 9.49 -5.90
CA GLU A 96 -10.70 8.95 -6.69
C GLU A 96 -10.66 7.43 -6.67
N ILE A 97 -10.94 6.81 -5.52
CA ILE A 97 -11.01 5.34 -5.42
C ILE A 97 -12.13 4.79 -6.30
N GLY A 98 -13.29 5.45 -6.33
CA GLY A 98 -14.38 5.09 -7.23
C GLY A 98 -14.00 5.23 -8.71
N GLU A 99 -13.30 6.32 -9.07
CA GLU A 99 -12.78 6.53 -10.43
C GLU A 99 -11.77 5.45 -10.82
N TRP A 100 -10.83 5.10 -9.93
CA TRP A 100 -9.88 4.01 -10.15
C TRP A 100 -10.58 2.65 -10.28
N ALA A 101 -11.67 2.41 -9.53
CA ALA A 101 -12.45 1.18 -9.67
C ALA A 101 -13.17 1.10 -11.02
N VAL A 102 -13.70 2.22 -11.53
CA VAL A 102 -14.27 2.29 -12.88
C VAL A 102 -13.21 2.07 -13.96
N GLU A 103 -12.02 2.66 -13.80
CA GLU A 103 -10.95 2.59 -14.79
C GLU A 103 -10.25 1.21 -14.81
N TYR A 104 -9.91 0.68 -13.65
CA TYR A 104 -9.07 -0.52 -13.52
C TYR A 104 -9.83 -1.78 -13.12
N GLY A 105 -11.12 -1.67 -12.78
CA GLY A 105 -12.01 -2.78 -12.47
C GLY A 105 -12.45 -2.82 -11.01
N GLU A 106 -13.76 -2.93 -10.80
CA GLU A 106 -14.41 -2.99 -9.48
C GLU A 106 -14.06 -4.25 -8.68
N GLU A 107 -13.57 -5.30 -9.35
CA GLU A 107 -13.06 -6.52 -8.71
C GLU A 107 -11.55 -6.47 -8.41
N ILE A 108 -10.88 -5.36 -8.75
CA ILE A 108 -9.46 -5.13 -8.49
C ILE A 108 -9.27 -4.03 -7.44
N VAL A 109 -9.98 -2.90 -7.56
CA VAL A 109 -9.86 -1.76 -6.63
C VAL A 109 -11.00 -1.77 -5.63
N PHE A 110 -10.67 -1.84 -4.33
CA PHE A 110 -11.65 -1.89 -3.26
C PHE A 110 -11.40 -0.83 -2.20
N GLU A 111 -12.48 -0.25 -1.71
CA GLU A 111 -12.46 0.45 -0.43
C GLU A 111 -12.24 -0.55 0.71
N TRP A 112 -11.22 -0.28 1.52
CA TRP A 112 -10.88 -1.03 2.70
C TRP A 112 -10.66 -0.04 3.87
N ALA A 113 -11.73 0.24 4.60
CA ALA A 113 -11.67 1.18 5.72
C ALA A 113 -10.82 0.64 6.88
N THR A 114 -9.74 1.36 7.21
CA THR A 114 -8.78 1.01 8.27
C THR A 114 -9.33 1.23 9.67
N ASN A 115 -10.35 2.07 9.82
CA ASN A 115 -11.05 2.31 11.08
C ASN A 115 -11.89 1.10 11.57
N ARG A 116 -12.01 0.05 10.75
CA ARG A 116 -12.68 -1.21 11.11
C ARG A 116 -11.78 -2.06 12.01
N VAL A 117 -11.83 -1.78 13.31
CA VAL A 117 -10.94 -2.36 14.34
C VAL A 117 -10.78 -3.88 14.27
N VAL A 118 -11.86 -4.63 14.01
CA VAL A 118 -11.82 -6.11 13.97
C VAL A 118 -10.97 -6.59 12.79
N GLN A 119 -11.24 -6.05 11.60
CA GLN A 119 -10.57 -6.37 10.34
C GLN A 119 -9.11 -5.90 10.37
N MET A 120 -8.87 -4.67 10.84
CA MET A 120 -7.52 -4.11 10.97
C MET A 120 -6.66 -4.94 11.93
N HIS A 121 -7.22 -5.35 13.07
CA HIS A 121 -6.50 -6.22 14.00
C HIS A 121 -6.15 -7.57 13.37
N ALA A 122 -7.08 -8.19 12.64
CA ALA A 122 -6.84 -9.46 11.96
C ALA A 122 -5.74 -9.34 10.89
N ALA A 123 -5.77 -8.29 10.07
CA ALA A 123 -4.74 -7.99 9.08
C ALA A 123 -3.36 -7.77 9.74
N LEU A 124 -3.31 -7.05 10.87
CA LEU A 124 -2.08 -6.82 11.62
C LEU A 124 -1.50 -8.10 12.22
N GLU A 125 -2.34 -8.98 12.78
CA GLU A 125 -1.87 -10.27 13.30
C GLU A 125 -1.33 -11.16 12.18
N ARG A 126 -2.01 -11.19 11.02
CA ARG A 126 -1.53 -11.90 9.82
C ARG A 126 -0.16 -11.37 9.37
N PHE A 127 -0.06 -10.07 9.14
CA PHE A 127 1.18 -9.41 8.74
C PHE A 127 2.32 -9.68 9.74
N ARG A 128 2.04 -9.59 11.04
CA ARG A 128 3.02 -9.88 12.10
C ARG A 128 3.49 -11.34 12.08
N MET A 129 2.60 -12.29 11.81
CA MET A 129 2.96 -13.71 11.69
C MET A 129 3.82 -13.96 10.45
N ASP A 130 3.46 -13.40 9.31
CA ASP A 130 4.18 -13.61 8.06
C ASP A 130 5.55 -12.92 8.06
N LEU A 131 5.69 -11.77 8.72
CA LEU A 131 6.99 -11.18 9.05
C LEU A 131 7.83 -12.10 9.93
N LYS A 132 7.27 -12.63 11.02
CA LYS A 132 7.97 -13.54 11.95
C LYS A 132 8.45 -14.82 11.23
N ASN A 133 7.63 -15.32 10.31
CA ASN A 133 7.92 -16.52 9.52
C ASN A 133 8.76 -16.23 8.26
N ARG A 134 9.22 -14.99 8.05
CA ARG A 134 10.05 -14.56 6.91
C ARG A 134 9.40 -14.83 5.55
N ARG A 135 8.08 -14.74 5.47
CA ARG A 135 7.32 -14.79 4.20
C ARG A 135 7.34 -13.46 3.47
N ILE A 136 7.60 -12.37 4.20
CA ILE A 136 7.69 -11.03 3.64
C ILE A 136 9.13 -10.58 3.66
N THR A 137 9.60 -10.07 2.52
CA THR A 137 10.87 -9.34 2.38
C THR A 137 10.58 -7.89 2.03
N HIS A 138 11.55 -6.99 2.24
CA HIS A 138 11.36 -5.57 1.95
C HIS A 138 12.43 -5.02 1.01
N ASP A 139 12.06 -4.01 0.22
CA ASP A 139 12.94 -3.30 -0.69
C ASP A 139 13.97 -2.41 0.02
N GLY A 140 13.79 -2.14 1.31
CA GLY A 140 14.69 -1.27 2.08
C GLY A 140 14.45 0.22 1.83
N CYS A 141 13.22 0.61 1.46
CA CYS A 141 12.83 2.02 1.42
C CYS A 141 13.08 2.69 2.78
N PRO A 142 13.94 3.72 2.88
CA PRO A 142 14.27 4.35 4.16
C PRO A 142 13.08 5.09 4.77
N ILE A 143 12.15 5.57 3.92
CA ILE A 143 10.93 6.24 4.38
C ILE A 143 9.99 5.24 5.04
N THR A 144 9.73 4.11 4.38
CA THR A 144 8.90 3.04 4.96
C THR A 144 9.53 2.48 6.23
N ALA A 145 10.84 2.28 6.27
CA ALA A 145 11.54 1.83 7.47
C ALA A 145 11.29 2.78 8.66
N LYS A 146 11.41 4.10 8.43
CA LYS A 146 11.11 5.11 9.46
C LYS A 146 9.64 5.09 9.90
N HIS A 147 8.69 4.90 8.98
CA HIS A 147 7.28 4.78 9.33
C HIS A 147 7.00 3.51 10.13
N MET A 148 7.69 2.40 9.84
CA MET A 148 7.58 1.14 10.59
C MET A 148 8.13 1.30 12.00
N ASP A 149 9.28 1.98 12.16
CA ASP A 149 9.86 2.28 13.48
C ASP A 149 8.96 3.21 14.33
N ASN A 150 8.19 4.09 13.67
CA ASN A 150 7.23 4.98 14.31
C ASN A 150 5.92 4.27 14.71
N ALA A 151 5.65 3.07 14.20
CA ALA A 151 4.38 2.40 14.34
C ALA A 151 4.33 1.59 15.65
N HIS A 152 3.31 1.85 16.48
CA HIS A 152 3.09 1.14 17.73
C HIS A 152 1.72 0.50 17.78
N LYS A 153 1.61 -0.58 18.55
CA LYS A 153 0.31 -1.16 18.90
C LYS A 153 -0.39 -0.21 19.86
N VAL A 154 -1.57 0.27 19.46
CA VAL A 154 -2.45 1.06 20.31
C VAL A 154 -3.67 0.22 20.65
N ALA A 155 -3.97 0.13 21.94
CA ALA A 155 -5.10 -0.65 22.42
C ALA A 155 -6.42 -0.14 21.81
N ALA A 156 -7.27 -1.08 21.41
CA ALA A 156 -8.59 -0.83 20.86
C ALA A 156 -9.63 -1.70 21.59
N ARG A 157 -10.91 -1.51 21.27
CA ARG A 157 -12.01 -2.19 21.96
C ARG A 157 -11.97 -3.72 21.76
N GLY A 158 -12.24 -4.45 22.84
CA GLY A 158 -12.43 -5.90 22.83
C GLY A 158 -11.15 -6.72 22.69
N ASP A 159 -10.11 -6.37 23.47
CA ASP A 159 -8.79 -7.02 23.48
C ASP A 159 -8.10 -7.06 22.10
N ARG A 160 -8.24 -5.95 21.36
CA ARG A 160 -7.64 -5.75 20.05
C ARG A 160 -6.67 -4.59 20.10
N TYR A 161 -5.87 -4.49 19.05
CA TYR A 161 -5.02 -3.33 18.82
C TYR A 161 -5.03 -2.95 17.35
N VAL A 162 -4.78 -1.67 17.11
CA VAL A 162 -4.52 -1.11 15.77
C VAL A 162 -3.11 -0.52 15.73
N LEU A 163 -2.65 -0.13 14.54
CA LEU A 163 -1.47 0.70 14.42
C LEU A 163 -1.80 2.13 14.83
N GLY A 164 -0.93 2.72 15.61
CA GLY A 164 -1.02 4.12 15.97
C GLY A 164 0.32 4.70 16.35
N LYS A 165 0.29 5.99 16.67
CA LYS A 165 1.45 6.77 17.09
C LYS A 165 1.55 6.73 18.62
N PRO A 166 2.75 6.83 19.21
CA PRO A 166 2.88 7.06 20.65
C PRO A 166 2.09 8.30 21.07
N ALA A 167 1.55 8.30 22.29
CA ALA A 167 0.83 9.44 22.83
C ALA A 167 1.71 10.72 22.75
N GLY A 168 1.15 11.80 22.20
CA GLY A 168 1.86 13.08 22.00
C GLY A 168 2.83 13.13 20.81
N ALA A 169 3.02 12.03 20.06
CA ALA A 169 3.97 11.95 18.94
C ALA A 169 3.28 12.06 17.57
N HIS A 170 2.33 12.99 17.39
CA HIS A 170 1.57 13.16 16.14
C HIS A 170 2.44 13.47 14.91
N HIS A 171 3.64 14.01 15.12
CA HIS A 171 4.65 14.26 14.10
C HIS A 171 5.28 12.97 13.54
N ARG A 172 5.17 11.84 14.25
CA ARG A 172 5.69 10.54 13.80
C ARG A 172 4.69 9.90 12.84
N LYS A 173 4.98 9.97 11.55
CA LYS A 173 4.12 9.45 10.48
C LYS A 173 4.24 7.93 10.36
N ILE A 174 3.13 7.28 10.04
CA ILE A 174 2.99 5.81 9.98
C ILE A 174 2.28 5.34 8.71
N ASP A 175 1.99 6.24 7.78
CA ASP A 175 1.04 6.02 6.68
C ASP A 175 1.58 4.97 5.69
N ALA A 176 2.88 5.04 5.37
CA ALA A 176 3.56 3.97 4.62
C ALA A 176 3.56 2.60 5.33
N SER A 177 3.42 2.54 6.66
CA SER A 177 3.24 1.28 7.39
C SER A 177 1.83 0.75 7.21
N MET A 178 0.81 1.61 7.31
CA MET A 178 -0.59 1.23 7.09
C MET A 178 -0.79 0.74 5.64
N ALA A 179 -0.31 1.50 4.65
CA ALA A 179 -0.33 1.11 3.24
C ALA A 179 0.37 -0.24 3.01
N THR A 180 1.46 -0.54 3.73
CA THR A 180 2.13 -1.85 3.65
C THR A 180 1.24 -2.97 4.17
N VAL A 181 0.53 -2.77 5.29
CA VAL A 181 -0.39 -3.78 5.83
C VAL A 181 -1.58 -3.99 4.87
N LEU A 182 -2.11 -2.93 4.27
CA LEU A 182 -3.16 -3.03 3.25
C LEU A 182 -2.72 -3.84 2.03
N ALA A 183 -1.51 -3.60 1.52
CA ALA A 183 -0.94 -4.35 0.40
C ALA A 183 -0.79 -5.84 0.72
N HIS A 184 -0.36 -6.16 1.94
CA HIS A 184 -0.23 -7.53 2.41
C HIS A 184 -1.58 -8.21 2.64
N GLU A 185 -2.58 -7.50 3.17
CA GLU A 185 -3.93 -8.03 3.32
C GLU A 185 -4.55 -8.34 1.95
N ALA A 186 -4.36 -7.44 0.98
CA ALA A 186 -4.72 -7.70 -0.41
C ALA A 186 -4.01 -8.95 -0.96
N ALA A 187 -2.71 -9.12 -0.70
CA ALA A 187 -1.93 -10.29 -1.13
C ALA A 187 -2.46 -11.61 -0.54
N ALA A 188 -2.82 -11.59 0.74
CA ALA A 188 -3.38 -12.74 1.43
C ALA A 188 -4.75 -13.13 0.87
N ASP A 189 -5.65 -12.17 0.67
CA ASP A 189 -6.96 -12.44 0.08
C ASP A 189 -6.82 -12.94 -1.37
N THR A 190 -5.88 -12.39 -2.14
CA THR A 190 -5.55 -12.83 -3.51
C THR A 190 -5.03 -14.26 -3.53
N SER A 191 -4.33 -14.69 -2.48
CA SER A 191 -3.86 -16.07 -2.36
C SER A 191 -4.97 -17.08 -2.07
N THR A 192 -6.13 -16.63 -1.60
CA THR A 192 -7.27 -17.49 -1.28
C THR A 192 -8.33 -17.55 -2.38
N SER A 193 -8.31 -16.61 -3.33
CA SER A 193 -9.21 -16.64 -4.48
C SER A 193 -8.71 -17.63 -5.54
N LYS A 194 -9.66 -18.31 -6.18
CA LYS A 194 -9.43 -19.43 -7.11
C LYS A 194 -8.42 -19.12 -8.23
N ASP A 195 -8.35 -17.86 -8.65
CA ASP A 195 -7.50 -17.38 -9.75
C ASP A 195 -6.70 -16.12 -9.37
N GLY A 196 -6.56 -15.79 -8.07
CA GLY A 196 -6.08 -14.46 -7.67
C GLY A 196 -4.66 -14.11 -8.14
N TRP A 197 -3.76 -15.09 -8.21
CA TRP A 197 -2.39 -14.91 -8.72
C TRP A 197 -2.15 -15.58 -10.07
N SER A 198 -3.19 -15.89 -10.83
CA SER A 198 -3.02 -16.38 -12.20
C SER A 198 -2.61 -15.22 -13.13
N ASP A 199 -1.87 -15.53 -14.19
CA ASP A 199 -1.55 -14.56 -15.25
C ASP A 199 -2.75 -14.30 -16.19
N ASP A 200 -3.83 -15.06 -16.02
CA ASP A 200 -5.02 -15.02 -16.89
C ASP A 200 -5.94 -13.86 -16.51
N ALA A 201 -5.63 -12.64 -16.98
CA ALA A 201 -6.63 -11.60 -17.21
C ALA A 201 -6.10 -10.52 -18.15
N ASP A 202 -6.12 -10.78 -19.46
CA ASP A 202 -6.34 -9.71 -20.43
C ASP A 202 -7.71 -9.95 -21.09
N THR A 203 -8.76 -9.37 -20.50
CA THR A 203 -10.14 -9.41 -21.00
C THR A 203 -10.49 -8.17 -21.83
N ARG A 204 -9.51 -7.36 -22.24
CA ARG A 204 -9.76 -6.17 -23.05
C ARG A 204 -10.27 -6.59 -24.44
N MET A 205 -11.56 -6.36 -24.67
CA MET A 205 -12.16 -6.44 -26.00
C MET A 205 -11.84 -5.16 -26.75
N PHE A 206 -10.94 -5.21 -27.74
CA PHE A 206 -10.76 -4.10 -28.67
C PHE A 206 -11.88 -4.12 -29.71
N CYS A 207 -12.87 -3.24 -29.57
CA CYS A 207 -13.84 -2.97 -30.62
C CYS A 207 -13.21 -2.04 -31.66
N PHE A 208 -12.86 -2.58 -32.83
CA PHE A 208 -12.56 -1.77 -34.01
C PHE A 208 -13.88 -1.38 -34.68
N GLY A 209 -14.15 -0.07 -34.73
CA GLY A 209 -15.21 0.55 -35.54
C GLY A 209 -14.62 1.30 -36.73
#